data_AF-A0AAD4QPN1-F1
#
_entry.id   AF-A0AAD4QPN1-F1
#
_cell.length_a   1.000
_cell.length_b   1.000
_cell.length_c   1.000
_cell.angle_alpha   90.00
_cell.angle_beta   90.00
_cell.angle_gamma   90.00
#
_symmetry.space_group_name_H-M   'P 1'
#
loop_
_entity.id
_entity.type
_entity.pdbx_description
1 polymer ?
#
loop_
_entity_poly.entity_id
_entity_poly.type
_entity_poly.pdbx_seq_one_letter_code
_entity_poly.pdbx_strand_id
1 'polypeptide(L)'
;MSTLRLGLSPSRTFFYSSKLNRNTSSIRELQAAFRDPASPFHIPEGSQGPASPDEQPTAVLSAAEQGRRYFEDRGFDSTSFWEQPIVWGDHDAFQHVNNVRYVRFFESGRMRWISSIGHELGGPTRADALLRARGISFI
;
A
#
# COMPACT_ATOMS: atom_id res chain seq x y z
N MET A 1 -35.54 48.03 -53.64
CA MET A 1 -35.10 47.98 -52.24
C MET A 1 -35.78 46.76 -51.61
N SER A 2 -35.16 45.70 -51.11
CA SER A 2 -33.81 45.46 -50.62
C SER A 2 -33.51 43.95 -50.75
N THR A 3 -32.39 43.60 -51.36
CA THR A 3 -31.89 42.21 -51.48
C THR A 3 -31.12 41.81 -50.23
N LEU A 4 -31.54 40.75 -49.54
CA LEU A 4 -30.82 40.12 -48.42
C LEU A 4 -29.52 39.48 -48.93
N ARG A 5 -28.36 39.97 -48.47
CA ARG A 5 -27.06 39.28 -48.61
C ARG A 5 -26.82 38.44 -47.36
N LEU A 6 -26.84 37.11 -47.51
CA LEU A 6 -26.28 36.20 -46.51
C LEU A 6 -24.76 36.38 -46.46
N GLY A 7 -24.23 36.83 -45.31
CA GLY A 7 -22.80 36.87 -45.03
C GLY A 7 -22.29 35.49 -44.65
N LEU A 8 -21.51 34.87 -45.54
CA LEU A 8 -20.70 33.68 -45.24
C LEU A 8 -19.48 34.09 -44.40
N SER A 9 -19.44 33.66 -43.14
CA SER A 9 -18.25 33.75 -42.28
C SER A 9 -17.27 32.62 -42.65
N PRO A 10 -15.97 32.88 -42.88
CA PRO A 10 -15.02 31.82 -43.19
C PRO A 10 -14.71 30.98 -41.95
N SER A 11 -14.97 29.68 -42.07
CA SER A 11 -14.60 28.63 -41.12
C SER A 11 -13.11 28.69 -40.78
N ARG A 12 -12.76 28.93 -39.51
CA ARG A 12 -11.40 28.74 -38.98
C ARG A 12 -11.14 27.24 -38.80
N THR A 13 -10.56 26.62 -39.83
CA THR A 13 -9.97 25.29 -39.72
C THR A 13 -8.73 25.38 -38.84
N PHE A 14 -8.86 25.05 -37.55
CA PHE A 14 -7.71 24.87 -36.67
C PHE A 14 -7.05 23.52 -37.01
N PHE A 15 -5.99 23.57 -37.82
CA PHE A 15 -5.07 22.45 -37.98
C PHE A 15 -4.26 22.29 -36.70
N TYR A 16 -4.64 21.35 -35.83
CA TYR A 16 -3.80 20.93 -34.72
C TYR A 16 -2.80 19.88 -35.22
N SER A 17 -1.71 20.35 -35.84
CA SER A 17 -0.52 19.52 -36.03
C SER A 17 0.39 19.68 -34.82
N SER A 18 0.07 18.99 -33.72
CA SER A 18 1.03 18.83 -32.63
C SER A 18 1.95 17.67 -32.96
N LYS A 19 3.08 17.98 -33.60
CA LYS A 19 4.25 17.11 -33.65
C LYS A 19 4.50 16.56 -32.24
N LEU A 20 4.49 15.24 -32.08
CA LEU A 20 4.95 14.58 -30.85
C LEU A 20 6.46 14.81 -30.73
N ASN A 21 6.84 15.96 -30.20
CA ASN A 21 8.22 16.29 -29.89
C ASN A 21 8.59 15.47 -28.65
N ARG A 22 9.30 14.35 -28.82
CA ARG A 22 9.87 13.62 -27.68
C ARG A 22 10.99 14.50 -27.11
N ASN A 23 10.66 15.31 -26.12
CA ASN A 23 11.63 16.13 -25.39
C ASN A 23 12.62 15.20 -24.66
N THR A 24 13.79 14.99 -25.27
CA THR A 24 14.93 14.38 -24.60
C THR A 24 15.59 15.46 -23.75
N SER A 25 15.26 15.52 -22.46
CA SER A 25 15.92 16.42 -21.52
C SER A 25 17.16 15.75 -20.96
N SER A 26 18.27 16.47 -20.86
CA SER A 26 19.43 15.99 -20.11
C SER A 26 19.14 15.98 -18.61
N ILE A 27 19.79 15.08 -17.85
CA ILE A 27 19.69 15.06 -16.37
C ILE A 27 19.97 16.44 -15.78
N ARG A 28 20.92 17.18 -16.36
CA ARG A 28 21.31 18.52 -15.92
C ARG A 28 20.19 19.55 -16.11
N GLU A 29 19.47 19.52 -17.23
CA GLU A 29 18.33 20.41 -17.49
C GLU A 29 17.15 20.10 -16.56
N LEU A 30 16.87 18.82 -16.32
CA LEU A 30 15.84 18.41 -15.36
C LEU A 30 16.18 18.92 -13.95
N GLN A 31 17.43 18.72 -13.49
CA GLN A 31 17.87 19.24 -12.20
C GLN A 31 17.82 20.76 -12.10
N ALA A 32 18.11 21.48 -13.20
CA ALA A 32 17.98 22.93 -13.23
C ALA A 32 16.50 23.35 -13.08
N ALA A 33 15.58 22.67 -13.76
CA ALA A 33 14.15 22.94 -13.66
C ALA A 33 13.57 22.64 -12.25
N PHE A 34 14.10 21.67 -11.50
CA PHE A 34 13.69 21.46 -10.10
C PHE A 34 14.22 22.53 -9.14
N ARG A 35 15.36 23.16 -9.48
CA ARG A 35 16.01 24.19 -8.64
C ARG A 35 15.51 25.60 -8.91
N ASP A 36 14.92 25.85 -10.07
CA ASP A 36 14.40 27.17 -10.46
C ASP A 36 13.08 27.49 -9.75
N PRO A 37 13.01 28.52 -8.88
CA PRO A 37 11.79 28.89 -8.18
C PRO A 37 10.60 29.27 -9.08
N ALA A 38 10.86 29.66 -10.33
CA ALA A 38 9.83 29.99 -11.30
C ALA A 38 9.28 28.77 -12.07
N SER A 39 9.88 27.59 -11.87
CA SER A 39 9.50 26.36 -12.55
C SER A 39 8.26 25.72 -11.92
N PRO A 40 7.33 25.15 -12.72
CA PRO A 40 6.19 24.38 -12.22
C PRO A 40 6.58 23.16 -11.37
N PHE A 41 7.82 22.69 -11.49
CA PHE A 41 8.32 21.51 -10.77
C PHE A 41 9.09 21.86 -9.50
N HIS A 42 9.24 23.16 -9.19
CA HIS A 42 9.94 23.58 -7.99
C HIS A 42 9.05 23.45 -6.76
N ILE A 43 9.56 22.74 -5.76
CA ILE A 43 8.89 22.52 -4.47
C ILE A 43 9.73 23.29 -3.43
N PRO A 44 9.24 24.43 -2.90
CA PRO A 44 9.98 25.21 -1.92
C PRO A 44 10.23 24.43 -0.64
N GLU A 45 11.32 24.75 0.07
CA GLU A 45 11.71 24.07 1.30
C GLU A 45 10.57 24.15 2.35
N GLY A 46 10.17 22.99 2.88
CA GLY A 46 9.08 22.88 3.85
C GLY A 46 7.67 22.76 3.24
N SER A 47 7.51 22.86 1.92
CA SER A 47 6.24 22.52 1.28
C SER A 47 6.09 21.01 1.11
N GLN A 48 4.89 20.50 1.41
CA GLN A 48 4.56 19.11 1.07
C GLN A 48 4.17 19.05 -0.41
N GLY A 49 4.63 18.00 -1.08
CA GLY A 49 4.23 17.72 -2.46
C GLY A 49 2.72 17.52 -2.57
N PRO A 50 2.17 17.60 -3.80
CA PRO A 50 0.76 17.28 -4.00
C PRO A 50 0.48 15.86 -3.52
N ALA A 51 -0.66 15.70 -2.83
CA ALA A 51 -1.11 14.39 -2.39
C ALA A 51 -1.22 13.44 -3.59
N SER A 52 -0.84 12.17 -3.39
CA SER A 52 -1.07 11.16 -4.42
C SER A 52 -2.59 11.05 -4.66
N PRO A 53 -3.07 10.90 -5.90
CA PRO A 53 -4.50 10.63 -6.13
C PRO A 53 -4.98 9.36 -5.40
N ASP A 54 -4.06 8.45 -5.08
CA ASP A 54 -4.32 7.23 -4.30
C ASP A 54 -3.96 7.38 -2.81
N GLU A 55 -3.67 8.60 -2.35
CA GLU A 55 -3.37 8.86 -0.95
C GLU A 55 -4.64 8.68 -0.11
N GLN A 56 -4.74 7.54 0.54
CA GLN A 56 -5.83 7.26 1.45
C GLN A 56 -5.67 8.13 2.71
N PRO A 57 -6.77 8.66 3.27
CA PRO A 57 -6.71 9.36 4.55
C PRO A 57 -5.98 8.48 5.55
N THR A 58 -5.00 9.04 6.27
CA THR A 58 -4.34 8.35 7.37
C THR A 58 -5.42 7.92 8.34
N ALA A 59 -5.74 6.62 8.34
CA ALA A 59 -6.68 6.06 9.28
C ALA A 59 -6.19 6.38 10.70
N VAL A 60 -7.11 6.73 11.60
CA VAL A 60 -6.79 7.12 12.98
C VAL A 60 -6.01 6.01 13.72
N LEU A 61 -6.18 4.77 13.26
CA LEU A 61 -5.47 3.58 13.71
C LEU A 61 -4.82 2.91 12.51
N SER A 62 -3.64 2.32 12.71
CA SER A 62 -3.03 1.45 11.70
C SER A 62 -3.93 0.25 11.39
N ALA A 63 -3.78 -0.35 10.21
CA ALA A 63 -4.53 -1.54 9.82
C ALA A 63 -4.34 -2.71 10.82
N ALA A 64 -3.13 -2.81 11.39
CA ALA A 64 -2.78 -3.75 12.45
C ALA A 64 -3.61 -3.54 13.72
N GLU A 65 -3.68 -2.31 14.22
CA GLU A 65 -4.47 -1.95 15.40
C GLU A 65 -5.98 -2.13 15.16
N GLN A 66 -6.47 -1.79 13.97
CA GLN A 66 -7.87 -2.04 13.58
C GLN A 66 -8.18 -3.53 13.62
N GLY A 67 -7.30 -4.37 13.07
CA GLY A 67 -7.43 -5.82 13.12
C GLY A 67 -7.45 -6.36 14.53
N ARG A 68 -6.51 -5.92 15.39
CA ARG A 68 -6.47 -6.32 16.81
C ARG A 68 -7.78 -6.01 17.53
N ARG A 69 -8.25 -4.76 17.44
CA ARG A 69 -9.51 -4.35 18.09
C ARG A 69 -10.70 -5.15 17.59
N TYR A 70 -10.79 -5.37 16.27
CA TYR A 70 -11.88 -6.16 15.68
C TYR A 70 -12.00 -7.56 16.30
N PHE A 71 -10.87 -8.21 16.59
CA PHE A 71 -10.84 -9.53 17.23
C PHE A 71 -11.05 -9.45 18.75
N GLU A 72 -10.45 -8.48 19.43
CA GLU A 72 -10.67 -8.26 20.87
C GLU A 72 -12.13 -7.99 21.20
N ASP A 73 -12.81 -7.15 20.40
CA ASP A 73 -14.23 -6.82 20.53
C ASP A 73 -15.13 -8.06 20.38
N ARG A 74 -14.63 -9.13 19.74
CA ARG A 74 -15.33 -10.41 19.56
C ARG A 74 -14.92 -11.45 20.61
N GLY A 75 -14.10 -11.08 21.57
CA GLY A 75 -13.65 -11.95 22.67
C GLY A 75 -12.56 -12.94 22.27
N PHE A 76 -11.83 -12.71 21.18
CA PHE A 76 -10.65 -13.52 20.88
C PHE A 76 -9.49 -13.17 21.83
N ASP A 77 -8.73 -14.18 22.23
CA ASP A 77 -7.56 -14.02 23.10
C ASP A 77 -6.43 -13.27 22.38
N SER A 78 -6.16 -12.05 22.83
CA SER A 78 -5.12 -11.18 22.26
C SER A 78 -3.71 -11.75 22.44
N THR A 79 -3.47 -12.62 23.41
CA THR A 79 -2.15 -13.22 23.62
C THR A 79 -1.79 -14.20 22.50
N SER A 80 -2.80 -14.77 21.83
CA SER A 80 -2.63 -15.68 20.69
C SER A 80 -2.47 -14.98 19.33
N PHE A 81 -2.63 -13.65 19.27
CA PHE A 81 -2.53 -12.92 18.01
C PHE A 81 -1.12 -13.01 17.41
N TRP A 82 -1.07 -13.24 16.10
CA TRP A 82 0.14 -13.23 15.29
C TRP A 82 0.00 -12.20 14.17
N GLU A 83 0.92 -11.24 14.13
CA GLU A 83 1.00 -10.27 13.03
C GLU A 83 2.06 -10.71 12.04
N GLN A 84 1.64 -10.86 10.78
CA GLN A 84 2.52 -11.24 9.70
C GLN A 84 2.97 -10.00 8.93
N PRO A 85 4.23 -9.53 9.09
CA PRO A 85 4.76 -8.52 8.18
C PRO A 85 4.88 -9.11 6.78
N ILE A 86 4.33 -8.40 5.80
CA ILE A 86 4.42 -8.78 4.38
C ILE A 86 5.61 -8.05 3.77
N VAL A 87 6.52 -8.81 3.17
CA VAL A 87 7.65 -8.25 2.42
C VAL A 87 7.43 -8.41 0.92
N TRP A 88 8.18 -7.64 0.12
CA TRP A 88 8.06 -7.70 -1.34
C TRP A 88 8.23 -9.14 -1.88
N GLY A 89 9.15 -9.93 -1.29
CA GLY A 89 9.39 -11.32 -1.66
C GLY A 89 8.25 -12.31 -1.35
N ASP A 90 7.19 -11.91 -0.64
CA ASP A 90 5.98 -12.72 -0.46
C ASP A 90 5.02 -12.62 -1.65
N HIS A 91 5.24 -11.66 -2.55
CA HIS A 91 4.40 -11.44 -3.72
C HIS A 91 4.81 -12.32 -4.90
N ASP A 92 3.88 -12.56 -5.82
CA ASP A 92 4.16 -13.19 -7.11
C ASP A 92 3.91 -12.25 -8.30
N ALA A 93 4.05 -12.78 -9.51
CA ALA A 93 3.88 -12.04 -10.76
C ALA A 93 2.48 -11.45 -10.96
N PHE A 94 1.48 -11.91 -10.19
CA PHE A 94 0.13 -11.35 -10.24
C PHE A 94 -0.05 -10.12 -9.34
N GLN A 95 1.02 -9.61 -8.71
CA GLN A 95 1.01 -8.40 -7.86
C GLN A 95 0.18 -8.55 -6.58
N HIS A 96 0.06 -9.77 -6.07
CA HIS A 96 -0.55 -10.08 -4.77
C HIS A 96 0.39 -11.00 -3.99
N VAL A 97 0.11 -11.17 -2.71
CA VAL A 97 0.76 -12.20 -1.89
C VAL A 97 0.46 -13.56 -2.51
N ASN A 98 1.51 -14.34 -2.76
CA ASN A 98 1.36 -15.66 -3.36
C ASN A 98 0.55 -16.59 -2.45
N ASN A 99 -0.42 -17.30 -3.03
CA ASN A 99 -1.34 -18.17 -2.28
C ASN A 99 -0.64 -19.21 -1.38
N VAL A 100 0.51 -19.74 -1.80
CA VAL A 100 1.25 -20.75 -1.02
C VAL A 100 1.89 -20.13 0.23
N ARG A 101 2.19 -18.83 0.23
CA ARG A 101 2.79 -18.14 1.39
C ARG A 101 1.87 -18.14 2.60
N TYR A 102 0.55 -18.09 2.40
CA TYR A 102 -0.41 -18.16 3.50
C TYR A 102 -0.26 -19.42 4.36
N VAL A 103 0.15 -20.56 3.78
CA VAL A 103 0.40 -21.78 4.56
C VAL A 103 1.48 -21.55 5.63
N ARG A 104 2.56 -20.83 5.29
CA ARG A 104 3.61 -20.48 6.26
C ARG A 104 3.15 -19.46 7.30
N PHE A 105 2.23 -18.57 6.93
CA PHE A 105 1.66 -17.60 7.87
C PHE A 105 0.79 -18.32 8.91
N PHE A 106 -0.03 -19.27 8.47
CA PHE A 106 -0.82 -20.12 9.38
C PHE A 106 0.05 -21.01 10.25
N GLU A 107 1.15 -21.54 9.72
CA GLU A 107 2.15 -22.28 10.51
C GLU A 107 2.67 -21.42 11.67
N SER A 108 3.14 -20.20 11.37
CA SER A 108 3.67 -19.26 12.37
C SER A 108 2.61 -18.86 13.39
N GLY A 109 1.40 -18.54 12.93
CA GLY A 109 0.26 -18.21 13.79
C GLY A 109 -0.14 -19.37 14.71
N ARG A 110 -0.13 -20.61 14.20
CA ARG A 110 -0.41 -21.80 15.01
C ARG A 110 0.63 -21.98 16.11
N MET A 111 1.91 -21.78 15.83
CA MET A 111 2.96 -21.86 16.85
C MET A 111 2.78 -20.80 17.94
N ARG A 112 2.36 -19.58 17.57
CA ARG A 112 2.02 -18.53 18.54
C ARG A 112 0.84 -18.94 19.42
N TRP A 113 -0.22 -19.47 18.84
CA TRP A 113 -1.39 -19.95 19.57
C TRP A 113 -1.06 -21.14 20.50
N ILE A 114 -0.24 -22.11 20.05
CA ILE A 114 0.22 -23.22 20.88
C ILE A 114 1.03 -22.72 22.08
N SER A 115 1.86 -21.70 21.86
CA SER A 115 2.59 -21.05 22.96
C SER A 115 1.64 -20.40 23.96
N SER A 116 0.67 -19.60 23.50
CA SER A 116 -0.27 -18.89 24.40
C SER A 116 -1.11 -19.86 25.23
N ILE A 117 -1.72 -20.87 24.60
CA ILE A 117 -2.52 -21.88 25.32
C ILE A 117 -1.68 -22.71 26.29
N GLY A 118 -0.43 -23.00 25.94
CA GLY A 118 0.50 -23.70 26.83
C GLY A 118 0.79 -22.90 28.10
N HIS A 119 0.98 -21.58 27.95
CA HIS A 119 1.16 -20.67 29.07
C HIS A 119 -0.10 -20.62 29.95
N GLU A 120 -1.28 -20.56 29.36
CA GLU A 120 -2.56 -20.54 30.08
C GLU A 120 -2.83 -21.84 30.85
N LEU A 121 -2.59 -23.00 30.23
CA LEU A 121 -2.95 -24.30 30.82
C LEU A 121 -1.99 -24.81 31.90
N GLY A 122 -0.72 -24.39 31.89
CA GLY A 122 0.28 -24.93 32.82
C GLY A 122 1.57 -24.13 32.90
N GLY A 123 1.53 -22.87 32.49
CA GLY A 123 2.68 -21.98 32.56
C GLY A 123 3.79 -22.34 31.57
N PRO A 124 4.99 -21.76 31.76
CA PRO A 124 6.07 -21.82 30.78
C PRO A 124 6.57 -23.25 30.50
N THR A 125 6.57 -24.14 31.50
CA THR A 125 7.01 -25.53 31.33
C THR A 125 6.09 -26.30 30.38
N ARG A 126 4.77 -26.10 30.48
CA ARG A 126 3.80 -26.76 29.59
C ARG A 126 3.86 -26.18 28.18
N ALA A 127 4.03 -24.86 28.04
CA ALA A 127 4.26 -24.23 26.74
C ALA A 127 5.49 -24.81 26.03
N ASP A 128 6.62 -24.94 26.72
CA ASP A 128 7.84 -25.52 26.13
C ASP A 128 7.67 -27.01 25.78
N ALA A 129 6.95 -27.78 26.58
CA ALA A 129 6.63 -29.17 26.27
C ALA A 129 5.78 -29.31 25.00
N LEU A 130 4.75 -28.46 24.83
CA LEU A 130 3.91 -28.42 23.64
C LEU A 130 4.70 -28.00 22.39
N LEU A 131 5.50 -26.94 22.49
CA LEU A 131 6.29 -26.43 21.36
C LEU A 131 7.36 -27.42 20.88
N ARG A 132 7.90 -28.25 21.80
CA ARG A 132 8.89 -29.28 21.47
C ARG A 132 8.30 -30.67 21.27
N ALA A 133 6.98 -30.81 21.29
CA ALA A 133 6.26 -32.08 21.20
C ALA A 133 6.76 -33.14 22.21
N ARG A 134 7.11 -32.73 23.44
CA ARG A 134 7.58 -33.63 24.50
C ARG A 134 6.39 -34.28 25.23
N GLY A 135 5.83 -35.33 24.64
CA GLY A 135 4.80 -36.18 25.23
C GLY A 135 3.36 -35.64 25.19
N ILE A 136 3.18 -34.36 24.83
CA ILE A 136 1.87 -33.74 24.56
C ILE A 136 2.06 -32.84 23.33
N SER A 137 1.27 -33.04 22.27
CA SER A 137 1.27 -32.19 21.07
C SER A 137 -0.13 -32.15 20.46
N PHE A 138 -0.38 -31.12 19.66
CA PHE A 138 -1.49 -31.06 18.72
C PHE A 138 -1.03 -31.64 17.38
N ILE A 139 -1.92 -32.34 16.66
CA ILE A 139 -1.76 -32.74 15.25
C ILE A 139 -2.67 -31.85 14.42
#